data_AF-A0A1C3P0M2-F1
#
_entry.id   AF-A0A1C3P0M2-F1
#
_cell.length_a   1.000
_cell.length_b   1.000
_cell.length_c   1.000
_cell.angle_alpha   90.00
_cell.angle_beta   90.00
_cell.angle_gamma   90.00
#
_symmetry.space_group_name_H-M   'P 1'
#
loop_
_entity.id
_entity.type
_entity.pdbx_description
1 polymer ?
#
loop_
_entity_poly.entity_id
_entity_poly.type
_entity_poly.pdbx_seq_one_letter_code
_entity_poly.pdbx_strand_id
1 'polypeptide(L)' 'MRTCSLGGRVRDLGRLAGTTPVELLKTLAAPIYFRLLITAEPIGDATAEHAAQIALAAAHAGVLRGR' A
#
# COMPACT_ATOMS: atom_id res chain seq x y z
N MET A 1 15.78 -0.75 18.51
CA MET A 1 15.87 -1.55 17.27
C MET A 1 14.83 -2.67 17.34
N ARG A 2 13.57 -2.38 16.97
CA ARG A 2 12.48 -3.37 16.96
C ARG A 2 12.40 -3.92 15.55
N THR A 3 12.59 -5.22 15.38
CA THR A 3 12.41 -5.94 14.12
C THR A 3 11.00 -5.69 13.61
N CYS A 4 10.89 -4.84 12.59
CA CYS A 4 9.62 -4.44 12.00
C CYS A 4 8.97 -5.66 11.34
N SER A 5 7.73 -5.97 11.71
CA SER A 5 6.91 -7.09 11.19
C SER A 5 6.45 -6.90 9.73
N LEU A 6 7.10 -5.99 8.99
CA LEU A 6 6.74 -5.54 7.64
C LEU A 6 6.77 -6.68 6.60
N GLY A 7 7.68 -7.66 6.79
CA GLY A 7 7.83 -8.80 5.88
C GLY A 7 6.61 -9.72 5.82
N GLY A 8 5.75 -9.71 6.84
CA GLY A 8 4.53 -10.52 6.88
C GLY A 8 3.38 -9.97 6.03
N ARG A 9 3.18 -8.65 6.05
CA ARG A 9 2.02 -7.98 5.41
C ARG A 9 2.21 -7.72 3.92
N VAL A 10 3.45 -7.45 3.48
CA VAL A 10 3.80 -7.44 2.05
C VAL A 10 3.49 -8.80 1.40
N ARG A 11 3.55 -9.89 2.19
CA ARG A 11 3.27 -11.25 1.71
C ARG A 11 1.78 -11.53 1.45
N ASP A 12 0.86 -10.77 2.06
CA ASP A 12 -0.58 -10.90 1.78
C ASP A 12 -1.02 -10.24 0.47
N LEU A 13 -0.20 -9.35 -0.10
CA LEU A 13 -0.45 -8.78 -1.43
C LEU A 13 -0.57 -9.86 -2.51
N GLY A 14 0.15 -10.98 -2.35
CA GLY A 14 0.20 -12.07 -3.33
C GLY A 14 -0.99 -13.02 -3.33
N ARG A 15 -1.96 -12.91 -2.41
CA ARG A 15 -3.09 -13.87 -2.29
C ARG A 15 -4.49 -13.28 -2.56
N LEU A 16 -4.57 -12.05 -3.06
CA LEU A 16 -5.85 -11.40 -3.33
C LEU A 16 -6.40 -11.82 -4.69
N ALA A 17 -7.23 -12.87 -4.70
CA ALA A 17 -7.92 -13.33 -5.89
C ALA A 17 -8.86 -12.23 -6.44
N GLY A 18 -8.59 -11.76 -7.67
CA GLY A 18 -9.41 -10.76 -8.36
C GLY A 18 -8.94 -9.30 -8.27
N THR A 19 -7.87 -9.03 -7.52
CA THR A 19 -7.24 -7.70 -7.50
C THR A 19 -6.23 -7.56 -8.63
N THR A 20 -6.28 -6.45 -9.36
CA THR A 20 -5.27 -6.20 -10.42
C THR A 20 -3.98 -5.70 -9.77
N PRO A 21 -2.82 -6.36 -9.98
CA PRO A 21 -1.56 -5.97 -9.35
C PRO A 21 -1.17 -4.50 -9.58
N VAL A 22 -1.53 -3.94 -10.75
CA VAL A 22 -1.23 -2.55 -11.10
C VAL A 22 -2.05 -1.55 -10.27
N GLU A 23 -3.34 -1.81 -10.04
CA GLU A 23 -4.20 -0.92 -9.26
C GLU A 23 -3.80 -0.96 -7.79
N LEU A 24 -3.43 -2.14 -7.28
CA LEU A 24 -2.86 -2.28 -5.95
C LEU A 24 -1.56 -1.50 -5.77
N LEU A 25 -0.64 -1.57 -6.75
CA LEU A 25 0.60 -0.81 -6.68
C LEU A 25 0.36 0.71 -6.75
N LYS A 26 -0.55 1.16 -7.61
CA LYS A 26 -0.93 2.58 -7.71
C LYS A 26 -1.53 3.10 -6.42
N THR A 27 -2.48 2.37 -5.83
CA THR A 27 -3.11 2.74 -4.55
C THR A 27 -2.10 2.79 -3.41
N LEU A 28 -1.11 1.89 -3.40
CA LEU A 28 -0.02 1.90 -2.42
C LEU A 28 0.95 3.08 -2.64
N ALA A 29 1.34 3.34 -3.88
CA ALA A 29 2.36 4.36 -4.19
C ALA A 29 1.82 5.80 -4.12
N ALA A 30 0.54 6.02 -4.43
CA ALA A 30 -0.08 7.33 -4.45
C ALA A 30 0.11 8.17 -3.16
N PRO A 31 -0.19 7.67 -1.94
CA PRO A 31 0.03 8.45 -0.73
C PRO A 31 1.51 8.75 -0.44
N ILE A 32 2.43 7.88 -0.88
CA ILE A 32 3.87 8.11 -0.75
C ILE A 32 4.29 9.26 -1.68
N TYR A 33 3.89 9.21 -2.95
CA TYR A 33 4.19 10.28 -3.91
C TYR A 33 3.55 11.61 -3.52
N PHE A 34 2.31 11.59 -3.02
CA PHE A 34 1.63 12.79 -2.56
C PHE A 34 2.41 13.46 -1.41
N ARG A 35 2.81 12.67 -0.42
CA ARG A 35 3.56 13.17 0.74
C ARG A 35 4.94 13.71 0.36
N LEU A 36 5.62 13.02 -0.56
CA LEU A 36 6.95 13.41 -1.03
C LEU A 36 6.91 14.67 -1.91
N LEU A 37 6.01 14.70 -2.89
CA LEU A 37 6.04 15.68 -3.98
C LEU A 37 5.12 16.87 -3.75
N ILE A 38 4.03 16.70 -2.98
CA ILE A 38 3.03 17.74 -2.78
C ILE A 38 3.16 18.36 -1.40
N THR A 39 3.22 17.56 -0.33
CA THR A 39 3.26 18.11 1.04
C THR A 39 4.68 18.30 1.58
N ALA A 40 5.68 17.74 0.91
CA ALA A 40 7.09 17.73 1.35
C ALA A 40 7.27 17.23 2.79
N GLU A 41 6.38 16.36 3.26
CA GLU A 41 6.47 15.78 4.59
C GLU A 41 7.49 14.62 4.61
N PRO A 42 8.21 14.43 5.72
CA PRO A 42 9.13 13.31 5.88
C PRO A 42 8.44 11.97 5.63
N ILE A 43 9.09 11.11 4.85
CA ILE A 43 8.65 9.75 4.57
C ILE A 43 9.44 8.79 5.45
N GLY A 44 8.72 7.88 6.11
CA GLY A 44 9.31 6.81 6.90
C GLY A 44 8.40 5.59 6.98
N ASP A 45 8.79 4.61 7.78
CA ASP A 45 8.11 3.32 7.89
C ASP A 45 6.61 3.46 8.21
N ALA A 46 6.22 4.43 9.02
CA ALA A 46 4.82 4.70 9.34
C ALA A 46 4.00 5.10 8.11
N THR A 47 4.58 5.85 7.17
CA THR A 47 3.93 6.22 5.90
C THR A 47 3.74 4.98 5.02
N ALA A 48 4.76 4.13 4.92
CA ALA A 48 4.69 2.90 4.14
C ALA A 48 3.66 1.92 4.72
N GLU A 49 3.63 1.78 6.04
CA GLU A 49 2.65 0.96 6.75
C GLU A 49 1.22 1.46 6.52
N HIS A 50 1.00 2.77 6.64
CA HIS A 50 -0.31 3.36 6.36
C HIS A 50 -0.76 3.16 4.91
N ALA A 51 0.15 3.37 3.95
CA ALA A 51 -0.11 3.12 2.54
C ALA A 51 -0.47 1.65 2.24
N ALA A 52 0.23 0.71 2.87
CA ALA A 52 -0.07 -0.71 2.75
C ALA A 52 -1.45 -1.06 3.32
N GLN A 53 -1.84 -0.48 4.45
CA GLN A 53 -3.18 -0.69 5.04
C GLN A 53 -4.29 -0.18 4.11
N ILE A 54 -4.11 0.99 3.49
CA ILE A 54 -5.06 1.53 2.52
C ILE A 54 -5.21 0.58 1.33
N ALA A 55 -4.09 0.15 0.73
CA ALA A 55 -4.11 -0.73 -0.44
C ALA A 55 -4.75 -2.10 -0.13
N LEU A 56 -4.44 -2.69 1.03
CA LEU A 56 -5.04 -3.95 1.47
C LEU A 56 -6.54 -3.81 1.75
N ALA A 57 -6.97 -2.73 2.41
CA ALA A 57 -8.39 -2.48 2.65
C ALA A 57 -9.16 -2.34 1.33
N ALA A 58 -8.62 -1.59 0.37
CA ALA A 58 -9.20 -1.44 -0.96
C ALA A 58 -9.26 -2.77 -1.73
N ALA A 59 -8.22 -3.59 -1.64
CA ALA A 59 -8.20 -4.90 -2.27
C ALA A 59 -9.25 -5.85 -1.64
N HIS A 60 -9.35 -5.88 -0.30
CA HIS A 60 -10.37 -6.67 0.40
C HIS A 60 -11.79 -6.21 0.07
N ALA A 61 -12.00 -4.91 -0.13
CA ALA A 61 -13.28 -4.35 -0.58
C ALA A 61 -13.57 -4.65 -2.06
N GLY A 62 -12.62 -5.22 -2.82
CA GLY A 62 -12.77 -5.57 -4.23
C GLY A 62 -12.88 -4.37 -5.16
N VAL A 63 -12.47 -3.17 -4.72
CA VAL A 63 -12.56 -1.92 -5.51
C VAL A 63 -11.40 -1.75 -6.50
N LEU A 64 -10.33 -2.54 -6.34
CA LEU A 64 -9.12 -2.50 -7.18
C LEU A 64 -9.22 -3.44 -8.39
N ARG A 65 -10.22 -3.22 -9.22
CA ARG A 65 -10.43 -3.98 -10.47
C ARG A 65 -9.99 -3.12 -11.66
N GLY A 66 -9.09 -3.66 -12.47
CA GLY A 66 -8.76 -3.09 -13.77
C GLY A 66 -10.00 -3.06 -14.67
N ARG A 67 -10.20 -1.94 -15.35
CA ARG A 67 -11.27 -1.75 -16.33
C ARG A 67 -10.87 -2.30 -17.69
#